data_AF-A0A7K0Y6J8-F1
#
_entry.id   AF-A0A7K0Y6J8-F1
#
_cell.length_a   1.000
_cell.length_b   1.000
_cell.length_c   1.000
_cell.angle_alpha   90.00
_cell.angle_beta   90.00
_cell.angle_gamma   90.00
#
_symmetry.space_group_name_H-M   'P 1'
#
loop_
_entity.id
_entity.type
_entity.pdbx_description
1 polymer ?
#
loop_
_entity_poly.entity_id
_entity_poly.type
_entity_poly.pdbx_seq_one_letter_code
_entity_poly.pdbx_strand_id
1 'polypeptide(L)'
;DALGRTRHLTGRNCVTGSLDISYKRPTPLNSDLVVEARIDEIHERKFLVTGEILHEGQVTASAKAVFVFLNDEKFNALVSGARDASKK
;
A
#
# COMPACT_ATOMS: atom_id res chain seq x y z
N ASP A 1 1.42 -0.70 6.22
CA ASP A 1 2.32 0.43 5.95
C ASP A 1 3.25 0.17 4.75
N ALA A 2 3.96 -0.97 4.70
CA ALA A 2 4.94 -1.28 3.65
C ALA A 2 4.54 -0.95 2.20
N LEU A 3 3.39 -1.46 1.71
CA LEU A 3 2.95 -1.15 0.34
C LEU A 3 2.63 0.33 0.15
N GLY A 4 2.03 0.99 1.13
CA GLY A 4 1.69 2.42 1.06
C GLY A 4 2.91 3.34 1.02
N ARG A 5 4.01 2.96 1.68
CA ARG A 5 5.26 3.72 1.68
C ARG A 5 5.95 3.75 0.32
N THR A 6 5.70 2.77 -0.55
CA THR A 6 6.26 2.76 -1.91
C THR A 6 5.87 4.02 -2.71
N ARG A 7 4.78 4.71 -2.35
CA ARG A 7 4.41 6.02 -2.92
C ARG A 7 5.58 7.01 -2.94
N HIS A 8 6.37 7.06 -1.87
CA HIS A 8 7.47 8.02 -1.75
C HIS A 8 8.53 7.83 -2.85
N LEU A 9 8.65 6.62 -3.41
CA LEU A 9 9.57 6.30 -4.48
C LEU A 9 9.13 6.84 -5.85
N THR A 10 7.85 7.22 -5.99
CA THR A 10 7.30 7.70 -7.28
C THR A 10 7.36 9.21 -7.46
N GLY A 11 7.63 9.97 -6.39
CA GLY A 11 7.66 11.43 -6.40
C GLY A 11 6.32 12.12 -6.73
N ARG A 12 5.22 11.36 -6.83
CA ARG A 12 3.89 11.85 -7.24
C ARG A 12 2.85 11.61 -6.17
N ASN A 13 1.84 12.47 -6.15
CA ASN A 13 0.67 12.24 -5.31
C ASN A 13 -0.11 11.03 -5.81
N CYS A 14 -0.44 10.10 -4.91
CA CYS A 14 -1.19 8.91 -5.24
C CYS A 14 -2.04 8.44 -4.06
N VAL A 15 -3.01 7.59 -4.38
CA VAL A 15 -3.90 6.91 -3.42
C VAL A 15 -3.98 5.43 -3.75
N THR A 16 -4.36 4.62 -2.76
CA THR A 16 -4.66 3.20 -2.99
C THR A 16 -5.95 3.10 -3.81
N GLY A 17 -5.87 2.47 -4.98
CA GLY A 17 -7.04 2.14 -5.80
C GLY A 17 -7.61 0.77 -5.45
N SER A 18 -6.76 -0.24 -5.31
CA SER A 18 -7.14 -1.56 -4.82
C SER A 18 -6.04 -2.18 -3.96
N LEU A 19 -6.45 -3.09 -3.07
CA LEU A 19 -5.57 -3.88 -2.22
C LEU A 19 -6.16 -5.29 -2.08
N ASP A 20 -5.43 -6.27 -2.59
CA ASP A 20 -5.81 -7.67 -2.61
C ASP A 20 -4.82 -8.46 -1.75
N ILE A 21 -5.32 -9.12 -0.71
CA ILE A 21 -4.48 -9.87 0.25
C ILE A 21 -4.91 -11.34 0.24
N SER A 22 -3.93 -12.23 0.12
CA SER A 22 -4.09 -13.66 0.31
C SER A 22 -3.36 -14.11 1.56
N TYR A 23 -4.12 -14.48 2.59
CA TYR A 23 -3.57 -15.11 3.79
C TYR A 23 -3.28 -16.58 3.49
N LYS A 24 -2.02 -16.97 3.58
CA LYS A 24 -1.54 -18.33 3.29
C LYS A 24 -1.43 -19.16 4.55
N ARG A 25 -1.09 -18.53 5.68
CA ARG A 25 -0.90 -19.16 6.99
C ARG A 25 -1.30 -18.18 8.09
N PRO A 26 -1.64 -18.67 9.29
CA PRO A 26 -1.78 -17.80 10.46
C PRO A 26 -0.51 -16.95 10.62
N THR A 27 -0.68 -15.65 10.85
CA THR A 27 0.44 -14.74 11.14
C THR A 27 0.57 -14.65 12.66
N PRO A 28 1.67 -15.15 13.26
CA PRO A 28 1.84 -15.15 14.71
C PRO A 28 1.87 -13.74 15.30
N LEU A 29 1.27 -13.59 16.48
CA LEU A 29 1.32 -12.34 17.25
C LEU A 29 2.57 -12.31 18.14
N ASN A 30 3.01 -11.10 18.52
CA ASN A 30 4.17 -10.87 19.40
C ASN A 30 5.44 -11.59 18.92
N SER A 31 5.60 -11.70 17.61
CA SER A 31 6.72 -12.35 16.94
C SER A 31 7.30 -11.40 15.91
N ASP A 32 8.59 -11.53 15.61
CA ASP A 32 9.22 -10.76 14.55
C ASP A 32 8.69 -11.21 13.19
N LEU A 33 8.29 -10.22 12.39
CA LEU A 33 7.79 -10.42 11.05
C LEU A 33 8.62 -9.58 10.09
N VAL A 34 8.95 -10.16 8.93
CA VAL A 34 9.54 -9.43 7.82
C VAL A 34 8.41 -9.01 6.89
N VAL A 35 8.32 -7.72 6.58
CA VAL A 35 7.35 -7.20 5.64
C VAL A 35 8.09 -6.55 4.48
N GLU A 36 7.93 -7.12 3.30
CA GLU A 36 8.58 -6.66 2.09
C GLU A 36 7.55 -6.15 1.09
N ALA A 37 7.91 -5.11 0.35
CA ALA A 37 7.12 -4.60 -0.74
C ALA A 37 8.02 -4.03 -1.83
N ARG A 38 7.59 -4.18 -3.09
CA ARG A 38 8.31 -3.68 -4.25
C ARG A 38 7.34 -3.18 -5.31
N ILE A 39 7.76 -2.16 -6.04
CA ILE A 39 7.05 -1.71 -7.23
C ILE A 39 7.41 -2.67 -8.36
N ASP A 40 6.41 -3.32 -8.94
CA ASP A 40 6.62 -4.23 -10.07
C ASP A 40 6.57 -3.48 -11.40
N GLU A 41 5.60 -2.58 -11.55
CA GLU A 41 5.37 -1.84 -12.79
C GLU A 41 4.91 -0.41 -12.51
N ILE A 42 5.38 0.54 -13.33
CA ILE A 42 4.93 1.93 -13.30
C ILE A 42 4.29 2.25 -14.65
N HIS A 43 3.04 2.72 -14.60
CA HIS A 43 2.34 3.27 -15.75
C HIS A 43 2.08 4.77 -15.54
N GLU A 44 1.56 5.44 -16.57
CA GLU A 44 1.32 6.89 -16.53
C GLU A 44 0.37 7.31 -15.39
N ARG A 45 -0.71 6.55 -15.19
CA ARG A 45 -1.82 6.87 -14.26
C ARG A 45 -1.85 6.02 -13.00
N LYS A 46 -1.07 4.94 -12.96
CA LYS A 46 -1.06 4.00 -11.83
C LYS A 46 0.26 3.23 -11.76
N PHE A 47 0.53 2.61 -10.63
CA PHE A 47 1.63 1.65 -10.49
C PHE A 47 1.17 0.42 -9.70
N LEU A 48 1.83 -0.70 -9.95
CA LEU A 48 1.55 -2.00 -9.35
C LEU A 48 2.62 -2.32 -8.30
N VAL A 49 2.16 -2.82 -7.15
CA VAL A 49 3.02 -3.16 -6.02
C VAL A 49 2.66 -4.56 -5.54
N THR A 50 3.67 -5.40 -5.38
CA THR A 50 3.56 -6.65 -4.61
C THR A 50 4.22 -6.50 -3.26
N GLY A 51 3.75 -7.28 -2.29
CA GLY A 51 4.41 -7.40 -1.01
C GLY A 51 4.07 -8.70 -0.30
N GLU A 52 4.90 -9.05 0.67
CA GLU A 52 4.78 -10.29 1.43
C GLU A 52 5.03 -10.02 2.92
N ILE A 53 4.39 -10.83 3.76
CA ILE A 53 4.68 -10.93 5.19
C ILE A 53 5.28 -12.31 5.41
N LEU A 54 6.45 -12.35 6.03
CA LEU A 54 7.18 -13.56 6.35
C LEU A 54 7.35 -13.70 7.87
N HIS A 55 7.25 -14.93 8.35
CA HIS A 55 7.65 -15.35 9.69
C HIS A 55 8.62 -16.51 9.54
N GLU A 56 9.82 -16.42 10.12
CA GLU A 56 10.87 -17.46 10.00
C GLU A 56 11.11 -17.90 8.53
N GLY A 57 11.12 -16.94 7.61
CA GLY A 57 11.30 -17.18 6.16
C GLY A 57 10.10 -17.80 5.44
N GLN A 58 8.98 -18.04 6.13
CA GLN A 58 7.75 -18.55 5.53
C GLN A 58 6.75 -17.43 5.28
N VAL A 59 6.23 -17.35 4.06
CA VAL A 59 5.16 -16.39 3.71
C VAL A 59 3.88 -16.74 4.45
N THR A 60 3.41 -15.82 5.29
CA THR A 60 2.12 -15.90 5.98
C THR A 60 1.02 -15.18 5.21
N ALA A 61 1.35 -14.09 4.51
CA ALA A 61 0.44 -13.37 3.64
C ALA A 61 1.17 -12.77 2.43
N SER A 62 0.50 -12.77 1.28
CA SER A 62 0.95 -12.07 0.07
C SER A 62 -0.07 -11.01 -0.31
N ALA A 63 0.38 -9.85 -0.79
CA ALA A 63 -0.45 -8.73 -1.16
C ALA A 63 -0.12 -8.23 -2.57
N LYS A 64 -1.15 -7.77 -3.27
CA LYS A 64 -1.06 -6.99 -4.51
C LYS A 64 -1.83 -5.70 -4.32
N ALA A 65 -1.27 -4.59 -4.77
CA ALA A 65 -1.93 -3.30 -4.71
C ALA A 65 -1.80 -2.54 -6.03
N VAL A 66 -2.84 -1.77 -6.33
CA VAL A 66 -2.83 -0.78 -7.40
C VAL A 66 -2.87 0.59 -6.74
N PHE A 67 -1.90 1.43 -7.06
CA PHE A 67 -1.89 2.83 -6.64
C PHE A 67 -2.17 3.74 -7.84
N VAL A 68 -3.03 4.73 -7.66
CA VAL A 68 -3.47 5.64 -8.72
C VAL A 68 -2.90 7.02 -8.48
N PHE A 69 -2.25 7.61 -9.49
CA PHE A 69 -1.74 8.97 -9.41
C PHE A 69 -2.86 10.00 -9.47
N LEU A 70 -2.76 11.02 -8.64
CA LEU A 70 -3.64 12.18 -8.61
C LEU A 70 -2.83 13.45 -8.89
N ASN A 71 -3.48 14.44 -9.52
CA ASN A 71 -2.95 15.80 -9.54
C ASN A 71 -3.15 16.45 -8.17
N ASP A 72 -2.47 17.58 -7.96
CA ASP A 72 -2.44 18.23 -6.66
C ASP A 72 -3.81 18.74 -6.21
N GLU A 73 -4.61 19.29 -7.14
CA GLU A 73 -5.96 19.75 -6.86
C GLU A 73 -6.85 18.63 -6.30
N LYS A 74 -6.94 17.50 -7.02
CA LYS A 74 -7.76 16.35 -6.58
C LYS A 74 -7.22 15.73 -5.31
N PHE A 75 -5.90 15.65 -5.16
CA PHE A 75 -5.28 15.11 -3.96
C PHE A 75 -5.61 15.98 -2.73
N ASN A 76 -5.47 17.30 -2.85
CA ASN A 76 -5.77 18.23 -1.75
C ASN A 76 -7.24 18.19 -1.34
N ALA A 77 -8.16 18.18 -2.32
CA ALA A 77 -9.59 18.08 -2.08
C ALA A 77 -9.98 16.79 -1.34
N LEU A 78 -9.36 15.66 -1.71
CA LEU A 78 -9.59 14.38 -1.02
C LEU A 78 -9.09 14.42 0.43
N VAL A 79 -7.87 14.93 0.65
CA VAL A 79 -7.25 14.96 1.98
C VAL A 79 -7.96 15.94 2.91
N SER A 80 -8.44 17.09 2.42
CA SER A 80 -9.22 18.02 3.24
C SER A 80 -10.54 17.39 3.69
N GLY A 81 -11.29 16.75 2.78
CA GLY A 81 -12.53 16.08 3.11
C GLY A 81 -12.37 14.97 4.16
N ALA A 82 -11.29 14.18 4.08
CA ALA A 82 -10.99 13.14 5.06
C ALA A 82 -10.71 13.70 6.47
N ARG A 83 -10.00 14.83 6.56
CA ARG A 83 -9.71 15.50 7.85
C ARG A 83 -10.98 16.04 8.50
N ASP A 84 -11.89 16.58 7.71
CA ASP A 84 -13.16 17.13 8.21
C ASP A 84 -14.10 16.01 8.68
N ALA A 85 -14.11 14.87 7.98
CA ALA A 85 -14.88 13.69 8.39
C ALA A 85 -14.39 13.07 9.71
N SER A 86 -13.08 13.08 9.97
CA SER A 86 -12.49 12.53 11.21
C SER A 86 -12.66 13.44 12.44
N LYS A 87 -13.08 14.69 12.27
CA LYS A 87 -13.32 15.65 13.36
C LYS A 87 -14.75 15.63 13.89
N LYS A 88 -15.65 14.88 13.24
CA LYS A 88 -17.01 14.61 13.71
C LYS A 88 -17.06 13.25 14.39
#